data_AF-A0A6V8LB80-F1
#
_entry.id   AF-A0A6V8LB80-F1
#
_cell.length_a   1.000
_cell.length_b   1.000
_cell.length_c   1.000
_cell.angle_alpha   90.00
_cell.angle_beta   90.00
_cell.angle_gamma   90.00
#
_symmetry.space_group_name_H-M   'P 1'
#
loop_
_entity.id
_entity.type
_entity.pdbx_description
1 polymer ?
#
loop_
_entity_poly.entity_id
_entity_poly.type
_entity_poly.pdbx_seq_one_letter_code
_entity_poly.pdbx_strand_id
1 'polypeptide(L)'
;MLGVGHAAARVRAVRTVAPLLDPLGRAGWTDDPRPKQATTTIATLDFDGGRSGVYDFTTGQTRNLLRFRRLLVRGTHGELRDDEIVHMPAPRTITRTPLVRRQSGHDLDLNGFDTETITLGAQVLYRNPYPGHRFNDDEIATATLLDAMAAWVRRVGPPPYPLAEGAQDHLLALAIEEAADTGQEITTTTQAWSAE
;
A
#
# COMPACT_ATOMS: atom_id res chain seq x y z
N MET A 1 -5.54 8.70 1.56
CA MET A 1 -5.66 8.84 0.08
C MET A 1 -7.07 9.14 -0.43
N LEU A 2 -8.15 8.63 0.19
CA LEU A 2 -9.53 8.97 -0.25
C LEU A 2 -10.15 10.18 0.50
N GLY A 3 -9.52 10.65 1.59
CA GLY A 3 -10.05 11.76 2.40
C GLY A 3 -11.41 11.44 3.02
N VAL A 4 -11.69 10.16 3.29
CA VAL A 4 -12.96 9.68 3.87
C VAL A 4 -12.95 9.66 5.40
N GLY A 5 -11.77 9.81 6.03
CA GLY A 5 -11.62 9.69 7.48
C GLY A 5 -12.22 8.38 7.98
N HIS A 6 -12.98 8.46 9.07
CA HIS A 6 -13.66 7.32 9.69
C HIS A 6 -15.08 7.07 9.17
N ALA A 7 -15.36 7.41 7.90
CA ALA A 7 -16.67 7.19 7.31
C ALA A 7 -17.04 5.70 7.25
N ALA A 8 -18.35 5.44 7.37
CA ALA A 8 -18.93 4.13 7.07
C ALA A 8 -18.68 3.72 5.61
N ALA A 9 -18.62 2.41 5.36
CA ALA A 9 -18.41 1.83 4.05
C ALA A 9 -19.37 0.68 3.80
N ARG A 10 -19.85 0.56 2.56
CA ARG A 10 -20.52 -0.64 2.06
C ARG A 10 -19.49 -1.53 1.38
N VAL A 11 -19.38 -2.76 1.87
CA VAL A 11 -18.36 -3.71 1.46
C VAL A 11 -19.03 -4.91 0.80
N ARG A 12 -18.54 -5.27 -0.39
CA ARG A 12 -18.87 -6.53 -1.07
C ARG A 12 -17.58 -7.24 -1.35
N ALA A 13 -17.54 -8.55 -1.15
CA ALA A 13 -16.34 -9.31 -1.40
C ALA A 13 -16.64 -10.68 -2.00
N VAL A 14 -15.67 -11.21 -2.73
CA VAL A 14 -15.67 -12.56 -3.26
C VAL A 14 -14.33 -13.21 -2.92
N ARG A 15 -14.38 -14.50 -2.62
CA ARG A 15 -13.19 -15.31 -2.37
C ARG A 15 -13.11 -16.42 -3.42
N THR A 16 -11.93 -16.56 -4.00
CA THR A 16 -11.63 -17.67 -4.92
C THR A 16 -10.39 -18.40 -4.44
N VAL A 17 -10.35 -19.71 -4.71
CA VAL A 17 -9.21 -20.56 -4.39
C VAL A 17 -8.68 -21.12 -5.69
N ALA A 18 -7.38 -20.92 -5.94
CA ALA A 18 -6.71 -21.41 -7.11
C ALA A 18 -5.27 -21.83 -6.80
N PRO A 19 -4.73 -22.83 -7.53
CA PRO A 19 -3.34 -23.23 -7.37
C PRO A 19 -2.39 -22.11 -7.84
N LEU A 20 -1.44 -21.73 -6.99
CA LEU A 20 -0.38 -20.76 -7.30
C LEU A 20 0.98 -21.31 -6.82
N LEU A 21 2.05 -21.01 -7.56
CA LEU A 21 3.41 -21.29 -7.09
C LEU A 21 3.78 -20.35 -5.94
N ASP A 22 4.51 -20.91 -4.99
CA ASP A 22 4.97 -20.24 -3.78
C ASP A 22 6.49 -20.38 -3.67
N PRO A 23 7.25 -19.62 -4.49
CA PRO A 23 8.69 -19.82 -4.65
C PRO A 23 9.51 -19.35 -3.44
N LEU A 24 8.93 -18.53 -2.56
CA LEU A 24 9.65 -17.89 -1.46
C LEU A 24 8.78 -17.86 -0.20
N GLY A 25 9.25 -18.55 0.84
CA GLY A 25 8.65 -18.54 2.17
C GLY A 25 9.39 -17.62 3.14
N ARG A 26 9.01 -17.66 4.42
CA ARG A 26 9.72 -16.92 5.47
C ARG A 26 11.17 -17.41 5.68
N ALA A 27 11.43 -18.68 5.37
CA ALA A 27 12.76 -19.30 5.50
C ALA A 27 13.64 -19.12 4.24
N GLY A 28 13.16 -18.40 3.22
CA GLY A 28 13.86 -18.25 1.93
C GLY A 28 13.21 -19.04 0.80
N TRP A 29 14.01 -19.37 -0.22
CA TRP A 29 13.54 -20.11 -1.39
C TRP A 29 12.98 -21.47 -0.98
N THR A 30 11.85 -21.84 -1.59
CA THR A 30 11.17 -23.10 -1.27
C THR A 30 11.66 -24.27 -2.13
N ASP A 31 12.23 -23.97 -3.31
CA ASP A 31 12.63 -24.92 -4.36
C ASP A 31 11.53 -25.94 -4.74
N ASP A 32 10.28 -25.67 -4.37
CA ASP A 32 9.13 -26.53 -4.64
C ASP A 32 8.36 -26.01 -5.85
N PRO A 33 8.43 -26.70 -7.01
CA PRO A 33 7.75 -26.28 -8.22
C PRO A 33 6.27 -26.68 -8.23
N ARG A 34 5.72 -27.22 -7.13
CA ARG A 34 4.32 -27.65 -7.07
C ARG A 34 3.43 -26.47 -6.66
N PRO A 35 2.37 -26.17 -7.43
CA PRO A 35 1.38 -25.18 -7.02
C PRO A 35 0.69 -25.59 -5.72
N LYS A 36 0.45 -24.60 -4.84
CA LYS A 36 -0.28 -24.74 -3.59
C LYS A 36 -1.58 -23.94 -3.70
N GLN A 37 -2.62 -24.38 -3.00
CA GLN A 37 -3.87 -23.63 -2.98
C GLN A 37 -3.65 -22.27 -2.33
N ALA A 38 -3.95 -21.21 -3.06
CA ALA A 38 -3.90 -19.84 -2.59
C ALA A 38 -5.30 -19.23 -2.67
N THR A 39 -5.64 -18.48 -1.63
CA THR A 39 -6.92 -17.78 -1.55
C THR A 39 -6.74 -16.36 -2.04
N THR A 40 -7.57 -15.92 -2.99
CA THR A 40 -7.66 -14.52 -3.40
C THR A 40 -8.99 -13.95 -2.95
N THR A 41 -8.92 -12.89 -2.15
CA THR A 41 -10.08 -12.08 -1.76
C THR A 41 -10.08 -10.80 -2.61
N ILE A 42 -11.17 -10.56 -3.33
CA ILE A 42 -11.42 -9.30 -4.03
C ILE A 42 -12.62 -8.64 -3.37
N ALA A 43 -12.45 -7.40 -2.88
CA ALA A 43 -13.52 -6.63 -2.28
C ALA A 43 -13.64 -5.23 -2.88
N THR A 44 -14.87 -4.74 -2.97
CA THR A 44 -15.17 -3.33 -3.26
C THR A 44 -15.62 -2.65 -1.98
N LEU A 45 -15.05 -1.49 -1.69
CA LEU A 45 -15.44 -0.63 -0.59
C LEU A 45 -16.04 0.63 -1.19
N ASP A 46 -17.29 0.92 -0.87
CA ASP A 46 -18.00 2.09 -1.33
C ASP A 46 -18.29 3.04 -0.17
N PHE A 47 -17.83 4.28 -0.30
CA PHE A 47 -17.98 5.36 0.66
C PHE A 47 -18.84 6.48 0.06
N ASP A 48 -19.46 7.29 0.92
CA ASP A 48 -20.27 8.42 0.47
C ASP A 48 -19.49 9.41 -0.41
N GLY A 49 -20.21 10.03 -1.34
CA GLY A 49 -19.66 11.00 -2.29
C GLY A 49 -18.93 10.38 -3.48
N GLY A 50 -19.21 9.11 -3.81
CA GLY A 50 -18.67 8.42 -4.98
C GLY A 50 -17.20 8.02 -4.84
N ARG A 51 -16.70 7.92 -3.60
CA ARG A 51 -15.34 7.48 -3.30
C ARG A 51 -15.36 5.98 -3.05
N SER A 52 -14.46 5.26 -3.69
CA SER A 52 -14.43 3.80 -3.57
C SER A 52 -13.01 3.25 -3.61
N GLY A 53 -12.86 2.03 -3.10
CA GLY A 53 -11.63 1.28 -3.11
C GLY A 53 -11.85 -0.15 -3.61
N VAL A 54 -10.78 -0.74 -4.14
CA VAL A 54 -10.73 -2.17 -4.46
C VAL A 54 -9.60 -2.79 -3.64
N TYR A 55 -9.94 -3.81 -2.87
CA TYR A 55 -9.00 -4.70 -2.22
C TYR A 55 -8.83 -5.93 -3.11
N ASP A 56 -7.59 -6.28 -3.45
CA ASP A 56 -7.23 -7.47 -4.22
C ASP A 56 -5.98 -8.06 -3.59
N PHE A 57 -6.17 -9.11 -2.80
CA PHE A 57 -5.10 -9.75 -2.07
C PHE A 57 -5.16 -11.26 -2.22
N THR A 58 -4.03 -11.84 -2.59
CA THR A 58 -3.80 -13.29 -2.57
C THR A 58 -2.96 -13.66 -1.35
N THR A 59 -3.31 -14.72 -0.63
CA THR A 59 -2.51 -15.26 0.47
C THR A 59 -1.05 -15.47 0.04
N GLY A 60 -0.10 -14.94 0.81
CA GLY A 60 1.34 -15.03 0.51
C GLY A 60 1.85 -14.00 -0.52
N GLN A 61 1.02 -13.07 -1.00
CA GLN A 61 1.39 -12.11 -2.04
C GLN A 61 2.63 -11.25 -1.73
N THR A 62 2.85 -10.86 -0.47
CA THR A 62 3.96 -9.96 -0.09
C THR A 62 5.35 -10.56 -0.28
N ARG A 63 5.46 -11.89 -0.41
CA ARG A 63 6.73 -12.60 -0.66
C ARG A 63 6.71 -13.39 -1.95
N ASN A 64 5.70 -13.23 -2.81
CA ASN A 64 5.61 -14.00 -4.04
C ASN A 64 6.15 -13.20 -5.24
N LEU A 65 7.37 -13.53 -5.66
CA LEU A 65 8.06 -12.87 -6.79
C LEU A 65 7.41 -13.13 -8.16
N LEU A 66 6.36 -13.97 -8.23
CA LEU A 66 5.57 -14.20 -9.44
C LEU A 66 4.33 -13.31 -9.51
N ARG A 67 4.22 -12.32 -8.62
CA ARG A 67 3.08 -11.40 -8.54
C ARG A 67 3.56 -9.97 -8.68
N PHE A 68 2.90 -9.22 -9.56
CA PHE A 68 3.06 -7.77 -9.59
C PHE A 68 2.34 -7.13 -8.41
N ARG A 69 2.94 -6.09 -7.84
CA ARG A 69 2.18 -5.10 -7.08
C ARG A 69 1.27 -4.33 -8.04
N ARG A 70 0.11 -3.90 -7.56
CA ARG A 70 -0.83 -3.08 -8.31
C ARG A 70 -1.30 -1.95 -7.40
N LEU A 71 -0.90 -0.73 -7.71
CA LEU A 71 -1.38 0.48 -7.05
C LEU A 71 -2.10 1.36 -8.07
N LEU A 72 -3.33 1.76 -7.76
CA LEU A 72 -4.12 2.62 -8.62
C LEU A 72 -4.86 3.66 -7.78
N VAL A 73 -4.64 4.94 -8.09
CA VAL A 73 -5.35 6.06 -7.45
C VAL A 73 -5.91 6.95 -8.54
N ARG A 74 -7.23 7.16 -8.53
CA ARG A 74 -7.94 8.01 -9.49
C ARG A 74 -8.52 9.22 -8.78
N GLY A 75 -8.37 10.38 -9.41
CA GLY A 75 -8.99 11.62 -8.98
C GLY A 75 -9.46 12.45 -10.17
N THR A 76 -10.08 13.58 -9.89
CA THR A 76 -10.64 14.48 -10.92
C THR A 76 -9.61 15.05 -11.89
N HIS A 77 -8.33 15.09 -11.50
CA HIS A 77 -7.25 15.72 -12.27
C HIS A 77 -6.24 14.71 -12.86
N GLY A 78 -6.44 13.42 -12.63
CA GLY A 78 -5.50 12.40 -13.11
C GLY A 78 -5.61 11.04 -12.45
N GLU A 79 -4.66 10.19 -12.80
CA GLU A 79 -4.52 8.83 -12.30
C GLU A 79 -3.05 8.54 -12.00
N LEU A 80 -2.77 7.95 -10.84
CA LEU A 80 -1.51 7.29 -10.52
C LEU A 80 -1.71 5.79 -10.72
N ARG A 81 -0.88 5.17 -11.56
CA ARG A 81 -0.81 3.73 -11.76
C ARG A 81 0.62 3.28 -11.50
N ASP A 82 0.80 2.50 -10.44
CA ASP A 82 2.09 2.01 -9.95
C ASP A 82 3.11 3.13 -9.75
N ASP A 83 3.97 3.37 -10.74
CA ASP A 83 5.01 4.42 -10.73
C ASP A 83 4.80 5.46 -11.83
N GLU A 84 3.59 5.61 -12.38
CA GLU A 84 3.32 6.56 -13.45
C GLU A 84 2.08 7.40 -13.14
N ILE A 85 2.21 8.72 -13.28
CA ILE A 85 1.09 9.67 -13.11
C ILE A 85 0.70 10.20 -14.47
N VAL A 86 -0.58 10.09 -14.83
CA VAL A 86 -1.19 10.83 -15.95
C VAL A 86 -2.05 11.96 -15.38
N HIS A 87 -1.82 13.19 -15.84
CA HIS A 87 -2.54 14.37 -15.38
C HIS A 87 -2.59 15.46 -16.46
N MET A 88 -3.38 16.51 -16.22
CA MET A 88 -3.50 17.67 -17.12
C MET A 88 -3.02 18.95 -16.44
N PRO A 89 -1.72 19.32 -16.53
CA PRO A 89 -1.19 20.51 -15.85
C PRO A 89 -1.71 21.85 -16.42
N ALA A 90 -2.20 21.85 -17.66
CA ALA A 90 -2.76 23.03 -18.32
C ALA A 90 -3.87 22.63 -19.32
N PRO A 91 -4.76 23.55 -19.75
CA PRO A 91 -5.84 23.23 -20.69
C PRO A 91 -5.32 22.53 -21.95
N ARG A 92 -5.89 21.36 -22.26
CA ARG A 92 -5.51 20.51 -23.42
C ARG A 92 -4.06 19.99 -23.39
N THR A 93 -3.43 19.93 -22.21
CA THR A 93 -2.08 19.40 -22.06
C THR A 93 -2.11 18.13 -21.22
N ILE A 94 -2.13 16.94 -21.84
CA ILE A 94 -2.04 15.68 -21.09
C ILE A 94 -0.58 15.29 -20.96
N THR A 95 -0.14 15.06 -19.73
CA THR A 95 1.25 14.69 -19.41
C THR A 95 1.27 13.38 -18.65
N ARG A 96 2.25 12.53 -18.98
CA ARG A 96 2.61 11.35 -18.20
C ARG A 96 3.97 11.59 -17.58
N THR A 97 4.09 11.32 -16.29
CA THR A 97 5.34 11.54 -15.55
C THR A 97 5.59 10.34 -14.64
N PRO A 98 6.75 9.67 -14.78
CA PRO A 98 7.08 8.56 -13.90
C PRO A 98 7.55 9.05 -12.53
N LEU A 99 7.27 8.25 -11.51
CA LEU A 99 7.98 8.22 -10.24
C LEU A 99 9.28 7.46 -10.47
N VAL A 100 10.40 8.19 -10.49
CA VAL A 100 11.71 7.60 -10.76
C VAL A 100 12.43 7.36 -9.44
N ARG A 101 12.72 6.08 -9.18
CA ARG A 101 13.57 5.66 -8.08
C ARG A 101 15.03 5.81 -8.49
N ARG A 102 15.81 6.51 -7.67
CA ARG A 102 17.27 6.50 -7.77
C ARG A 102 17.83 5.44 -6.83
N GLN A 103 18.54 4.47 -7.40
CA GLN A 103 19.34 3.50 -6.67
C GLN A 103 20.82 3.83 -6.88
N SER A 104 21.58 3.99 -5.80
CA SER A 104 23.03 4.21 -5.86
C SER A 104 23.82 2.92 -6.01
N GLY A 105 25.12 3.03 -6.30
CA GLY A 105 26.02 1.88 -6.42
C GLY A 105 25.98 1.18 -7.78
N HIS A 106 25.58 1.89 -8.84
CA HIS A 106 25.59 1.41 -10.22
C HIS A 106 26.59 2.20 -11.09
N ASP A 107 27.43 1.50 -11.86
CA ASP A 107 28.38 2.07 -12.82
C ASP A 107 29.33 3.14 -12.21
N LEU A 108 29.30 4.39 -12.71
CA LEU A 108 30.14 5.49 -12.21
C LEU A 108 29.72 6.00 -10.82
N ASP A 109 28.64 5.47 -10.25
CA ASP A 109 28.22 5.76 -8.88
C ASP A 109 28.96 4.87 -7.88
N LEU A 110 30.13 5.35 -7.43
CA LEU A 110 30.97 4.68 -6.43
C LEU A 110 30.44 4.81 -4.98
N ASN A 111 29.23 5.36 -4.79
CA ASN A 111 28.58 5.33 -3.48
C ASN A 111 28.06 3.91 -3.16
N GLY A 112 27.70 3.66 -1.90
CA GLY A 112 27.11 2.38 -1.49
C GLY A 112 25.79 2.07 -2.22
N PHE A 113 25.34 0.81 -2.18
CA PHE A 113 24.07 0.40 -2.79
C PHE A 113 22.88 0.72 -1.88
N ASP A 114 22.14 1.78 -2.20
CA ASP A 114 20.99 2.24 -1.43
C ASP A 114 19.91 2.83 -2.35
N THR A 115 18.65 2.76 -1.90
CA THR A 115 17.66 3.68 -2.45
C THR A 115 17.96 5.07 -1.93
N GLU A 116 18.07 6.07 -2.81
CA GLU A 116 18.41 7.43 -2.40
C GLU A 116 17.18 8.34 -2.41
N THR A 117 16.47 8.40 -3.54
CA THR A 117 15.33 9.29 -3.74
C THR A 117 14.25 8.66 -4.60
N ILE A 118 13.02 9.13 -4.46
CA ILE A 118 11.96 8.97 -5.45
C ILE A 118 11.58 10.36 -5.96
N THR A 119 11.59 10.56 -7.27
CA THR A 119 11.35 11.85 -7.93
C THR A 119 10.15 11.84 -8.86
N LEU A 120 9.46 12.97 -8.98
CA LEU A 120 8.45 13.24 -10.01
C LEU A 120 8.93 14.42 -10.85
N GLY A 121 9.43 14.16 -12.07
CA GLY A 121 10.13 15.17 -12.85
C GLY A 121 11.34 15.72 -12.08
N ALA A 122 11.39 17.03 -11.87
CA ALA A 122 12.48 17.68 -11.13
C ALA A 122 12.27 17.69 -9.60
N GLN A 123 11.11 17.24 -9.10
CA GLN A 123 10.79 17.29 -7.68
C GLN A 123 11.23 16.01 -6.98
N VAL A 124 11.99 16.13 -5.89
CA VAL A 124 12.24 15.02 -4.95
C VAL A 124 11.02 14.87 -4.04
N LEU A 125 10.29 13.76 -4.18
CA LEU A 125 9.12 13.46 -3.34
C LEU A 125 9.50 12.71 -2.07
N TYR A 126 10.57 11.91 -2.14
CA TYR A 126 11.06 11.12 -1.03
C TYR A 126 12.58 11.07 -1.07
N ARG A 127 13.20 11.13 0.11
CA ARG A 127 14.64 10.92 0.33
C ARG A 127 14.79 9.88 1.43
N ASN A 128 15.62 8.86 1.19
CA ASN A 128 15.91 7.83 2.17
C ASN A 128 16.58 8.44 3.41
N PRO A 129 15.99 8.29 4.61
CA PRO A 129 16.57 8.79 5.85
C PRO A 129 17.71 7.92 6.40
N TYR A 130 17.95 6.73 5.83
CA TYR A 130 18.95 5.75 6.27
C TYR A 130 20.01 5.45 5.20
N PRO A 131 20.76 6.45 4.69
CA PRO A 131 21.81 6.19 3.71
C PRO A 131 22.91 5.31 4.30
N GLY A 132 23.45 4.37 3.51
CA GLY A 132 24.54 3.47 3.89
C GLY A 132 24.11 2.18 4.59
N HIS A 133 22.83 2.03 4.94
CA HIS A 133 22.33 0.84 5.64
C HIS A 133 21.93 -0.31 4.70
N ARG A 134 21.79 -0.04 3.39
CA ARG A 134 21.39 -1.02 2.36
C ARG A 134 20.03 -1.66 2.65
N PHE A 135 19.18 -0.95 3.37
CA PHE A 135 17.84 -1.40 3.69
C PHE A 135 16.97 -1.47 2.44
N ASN A 136 16.17 -2.54 2.34
CA ASN A 136 15.08 -2.62 1.38
C ASN A 136 13.89 -1.75 1.82
N ASP A 137 12.87 -1.61 0.98
CA ASP A 137 11.71 -0.73 1.21
C ASP A 137 10.98 -1.03 2.52
N ASP A 138 10.83 -2.31 2.85
CA ASP A 138 10.14 -2.77 4.07
C ASP A 138 10.98 -2.46 5.32
N GLU A 139 12.30 -2.63 5.23
CA GLU A 139 13.24 -2.27 6.29
C GLU A 139 13.29 -0.75 6.51
N ILE A 140 13.29 0.05 5.44
CA ILE A 140 13.23 1.51 5.54
C ILE A 140 11.90 1.96 6.16
N ALA A 141 10.76 1.40 5.71
CA ALA A 141 9.46 1.70 6.27
C ALA A 141 9.38 1.32 7.76
N THR A 142 9.90 0.15 8.12
CA THR A 142 9.95 -0.33 9.52
C THR A 142 10.83 0.57 10.39
N ALA A 143 12.04 0.90 9.95
CA ALA A 143 12.93 1.80 10.67
C ALA A 143 12.30 3.18 10.86
N THR A 144 11.66 3.72 9.81
CA THR A 144 10.93 5.00 9.87
C THR A 144 9.83 4.98 10.91
N LEU A 145 9.03 3.89 10.95
CA LEU A 145 7.97 3.73 11.93
C LEU A 145 8.51 3.64 13.36
N LEU A 146 9.61 2.91 13.57
CA LEU A 146 10.27 2.77 14.88
C LEU A 146 10.86 4.09 15.38
N ASP A 147 11.50 4.88 14.51
CA ASP A 147 12.01 6.20 14.87
C ASP A 147 10.89 7.17 15.23
N ALA A 148 9.82 7.19 14.43
CA ALA A 148 8.66 8.04 14.69
C ALA A 148 7.90 7.59 15.97
N MET A 149 7.84 6.29 16.24
CA MET A 149 7.33 5.73 17.50
C MET A 149 8.19 6.17 18.69
N ALA A 150 9.52 6.10 18.58
CA ALA A 150 10.44 6.57 19.62
C ALA A 150 10.25 8.07 19.90
N ALA A 151 10.08 8.89 18.85
CA ALA A 151 9.78 10.31 18.97
C ALA A 151 8.44 10.56 19.70
N TRP A 152 7.40 9.82 19.34
CA TRP A 152 6.09 9.91 19.98
C TRP A 152 6.13 9.52 21.46
N VAL A 153 6.76 8.38 21.81
CA VAL A 153 6.91 7.92 23.20
C VAL A 153 7.67 8.95 24.05
N ARG A 154 8.64 9.65 23.45
CA ARG A 154 9.39 10.74 24.09
C ARG A 154 8.64 12.08 24.10
N ARG A 155 7.44 12.15 23.52
CA ARG A 155 6.61 13.36 23.37
C ARG A 155 7.29 14.48 22.57
N VAL A 156 8.12 14.11 21.59
CA VAL A 156 8.80 15.05 20.68
C VAL A 156 8.29 14.95 19.25
N GLY A 157 7.29 14.11 18.99
CA GLY A 157 6.64 13.96 17.69
C GLY A 157 5.19 13.49 17.82
N PRO A 158 4.40 13.59 16.73
CA PRO A 158 3.04 13.07 16.68
C PRO A 158 3.04 11.54 16.71
N PRO A 159 1.89 10.90 17.04
CA PRO A 159 1.72 9.46 16.85
C PRO A 159 1.98 9.10 15.37
N PRO A 160 2.86 8.13 15.08
CA PRO A 160 3.24 7.81 13.70
C PRO A 160 2.11 7.12 12.92
N TYR A 161 1.26 6.37 13.63
CA TYR A 161 0.05 5.78 13.11
C TYR A 161 -1.00 5.79 14.24
N PRO A 162 -1.93 6.76 14.26
CA PRO A 162 -2.90 6.92 15.34
C PRO A 162 -3.77 5.67 15.54
N LEU A 163 -4.17 5.41 16.79
CA LEU A 163 -5.02 4.26 17.12
C LEU A 163 -6.37 4.29 16.39
N ALA A 164 -6.98 5.48 16.25
CA ALA A 164 -8.25 5.65 15.55
C ALA A 164 -8.17 5.21 14.07
N GLU A 165 -7.09 5.59 13.38
CA GLU A 165 -6.82 5.18 12.00
C GLU A 165 -6.63 3.65 11.91
N GLY A 166 -5.82 3.08 12.81
CA GLY A 166 -5.61 1.62 12.86
C GLY A 166 -6.89 0.82 13.19
N ALA A 167 -7.73 1.35 14.08
CA ALA A 167 -9.02 0.75 14.41
C ALA A 167 -9.99 0.81 13.22
N GLN A 168 -10.00 1.93 12.49
CA GLN A 168 -10.78 2.08 11.27
C GLN A 168 -10.34 1.10 10.18
N ASP A 169 -9.04 1.00 9.92
CA ASP A 169 -8.50 0.07 8.92
C ASP A 169 -8.83 -1.39 9.30
N HIS A 170 -8.78 -1.72 10.60
CA HIS A 170 -9.16 -3.05 11.08
C HIS A 170 -10.66 -3.33 10.94
N LEU A 171 -11.53 -2.36 11.22
CA LEU A 171 -12.98 -2.48 10.98
C LEU A 171 -13.27 -2.81 9.51
N LEU A 172 -12.61 -2.12 8.58
CA LEU A 172 -12.78 -2.38 7.15
C LEU A 172 -12.26 -3.77 6.77
N ALA A 173 -11.14 -4.21 7.34
CA ALA A 173 -10.62 -5.56 7.13
C ALA A 173 -11.61 -6.65 7.61
N LEU A 174 -12.22 -6.47 8.79
CA LEU A 174 -13.24 -7.38 9.31
C LEU A 174 -14.47 -7.42 8.39
N ALA A 175 -14.94 -6.27 7.91
CA ALA A 175 -16.07 -6.20 6.99
C ALA A 175 -15.78 -6.87 5.64
N ILE A 176 -14.53 -6.80 5.15
CA ILE A 176 -14.09 -7.53 3.94
C ILE A 176 -14.19 -9.04 4.15
N GLU A 177 -13.67 -9.55 5.27
CA GLU A 177 -13.72 -10.98 5.57
C GLU A 177 -15.16 -11.46 5.78
N GLU A 178 -15.99 -10.71 6.52
CA GLU A 178 -17.40 -11.05 6.73
C GLU A 178 -18.19 -11.04 5.41
N ALA A 179 -17.98 -10.06 4.55
CA ALA A 179 -18.61 -10.02 3.22
C ALA A 179 -18.17 -11.21 2.36
N ALA A 180 -16.91 -11.61 2.44
CA ALA A 180 -16.36 -12.72 1.67
C ALA A 180 -16.89 -14.08 2.16
N ASP A 181 -17.08 -14.23 3.47
CA ASP A 181 -17.56 -15.46 4.11
C ASP A 181 -19.08 -15.65 3.91
N THR A 182 -19.86 -14.58 4.01
CA THR A 182 -21.33 -14.62 3.92
C THR A 182 -21.86 -14.46 2.50
N GLY A 183 -21.07 -13.88 1.60
CA GLY A 183 -21.51 -13.45 0.27
C GLY A 183 -22.53 -12.30 0.29
N GLN A 184 -22.74 -11.66 1.45
CA GLN A 184 -23.65 -10.53 1.61
C GLN A 184 -22.89 -9.20 1.56
N GLU A 185 -23.62 -8.11 1.28
CA GLU A 185 -23.08 -6.77 1.47
C GLU A 185 -23.04 -6.44 2.97
N ILE A 186 -21.90 -5.97 3.45
CA ILE A 186 -21.69 -5.54 4.84
C ILE A 186 -21.58 -4.02 4.87
N THR A 187 -22.36 -3.37 5.73
CA THR A 187 -22.25 -1.92 5.94
C THR A 187 -21.61 -1.68 7.30
N THR A 188 -20.45 -1.03 7.33
CA THR A 188 -19.84 -0.62 8.59
C THR A 188 -20.60 0.54 9.21
N THR A 189 -20.53 0.69 10.52
CA THR A 189 -21.12 1.83 11.23
C THR A 189 -20.03 2.75 11.75
N THR A 190 -20.35 4.04 11.92
CA THR A 190 -19.47 5.00 12.58
C THR A 190 -19.16 4.52 14.00
N GLN A 191 -17.88 4.54 14.37
CA GLN A 191 -17.39 4.00 15.63
C GLN A 191 -16.99 5.09 16.62
N ALA A 192 -16.75 4.71 17.86
CA ALA A 192 -16.42 5.65 18.93
C ALA A 192 -15.13 6.47 18.65
N TRP A 193 -14.15 5.88 17.94
CA TRP A 193 -12.92 6.57 17.54
C TRP A 193 -13.13 7.63 16.45
N SER A 194 -14.35 7.74 15.90
CA SER A 194 -14.70 8.81 14.96
C SER A 194 -15.03 10.14 15.64
N ALA A 195 -15.17 10.16 16.98
CA ALA A 195 -15.52 11.35 17.76
C ALA A 195 -14.30 12.09 18.35
N GLU A 196 -13.08 11.62 18.08
CA GLU A 196 -11.81 12.30 18.43
C GLU A 196 -11.38 13.33 17.39
#